data_AF-A0A1F9KVP1-F1
#
_entry.id   AF-A0A1F9KVP1-F1
#
_cell.length_a   1.000
_cell.length_b   1.000
_cell.length_c   1.000
_cell.angle_alpha   90.00
_cell.angle_beta   90.00
_cell.angle_gamma   90.00
#
_symmetry.space_group_name_H-M   'P 1'
#
loop_
_entity.id
_entity.type
_entity.pdbx_description
1 polymer ?
#
loop_
_entity_poly.entity_id
_entity_poly.type
_entity_poly.pdbx_seq_one_letter_code
_entity_poly.pdbx_strand_id
1 'polypeptide(L)'
;MKDRRIPLVVLAGALLSFSYGCVVAERPRAVTVIESERRGPPPWAPAHGYRRQHETYYYYPDVEVYYYPSARRYYWAERGEWRYAAQPPRHYVIQDHRRVVLDLDYEPHTRHTTIKKDHPPGHYDKDRKKDKDDRRDRD
;
A
#
# COMPACT_ATOMS: atom_id res chain seq x y z
N MET A 1 -32.57 -58.60 -10.31
CA MET A 1 -32.89 -57.99 -9.00
C MET A 1 -34.04 -57.03 -9.23
N LYS A 2 -35.21 -57.30 -8.64
CA LYS A 2 -36.50 -56.69 -8.98
C LYS A 2 -36.86 -55.57 -7.99
N ASP A 3 -37.29 -54.47 -8.60
CA ASP A 3 -37.97 -53.25 -8.17
C ASP A 3 -38.55 -53.09 -6.75
N ARG A 4 -38.32 -51.86 -6.25
CA ARG A 4 -39.26 -50.84 -5.73
C ARG A 4 -40.27 -51.24 -4.62
N ARG A 5 -40.30 -50.43 -3.56
CA ARG A 5 -41.38 -49.47 -3.18
C ARG A 5 -41.42 -49.26 -1.67
N ILE A 6 -41.39 -47.99 -1.27
CA ILE A 6 -41.69 -47.49 0.07
C ILE A 6 -43.20 -47.66 0.33
N PRO A 7 -43.63 -48.14 1.52
CA PRO A 7 -44.97 -47.92 2.01
C PRO A 7 -45.03 -46.86 3.12
N LEU A 8 -46.07 -46.05 2.98
CA LEU A 8 -46.49 -44.89 3.74
C LEU A 8 -47.57 -45.32 4.77
N VAL A 9 -47.74 -44.51 5.84
CA VAL A 9 -48.87 -44.43 6.81
C VAL A 9 -48.90 -45.59 7.85
N VAL A 10 -49.09 -45.43 9.18
CA VAL A 10 -50.16 -44.73 9.92
C VAL A 10 -49.84 -44.58 11.44
N LEU A 11 -49.99 -43.33 11.93
CA LEU A 11 -50.50 -42.80 13.23
C LEU A 11 -50.31 -43.53 14.59
N ALA A 12 -49.79 -42.77 15.56
CA ALA A 12 -50.40 -42.43 16.87
C ALA A 12 -49.36 -41.56 17.65
N GLY A 13 -49.59 -40.40 18.24
CA GLY A 13 -50.78 -39.82 18.85
C GLY A 13 -50.44 -39.53 20.32
N ALA A 14 -49.89 -38.36 20.65
CA ALA A 14 -49.79 -37.88 22.05
C ALA A 14 -49.56 -36.36 22.12
N LEU A 15 -50.67 -35.64 22.18
CA LEU A 15 -50.95 -34.39 22.89
C LEU A 15 -49.78 -33.78 23.70
N LEU A 16 -49.29 -32.62 23.25
CA LEU A 16 -48.79 -31.59 24.15
C LEU A 16 -49.45 -30.27 23.82
N SER A 17 -50.33 -29.86 24.74
CA SER A 17 -50.91 -28.54 24.88
C SER A 17 -49.83 -27.46 24.78
N PHE A 18 -49.77 -26.75 23.66
CA PHE A 18 -49.07 -25.46 23.60
C PHE A 18 -50.10 -24.37 23.38
N SER A 19 -50.41 -23.73 24.49
CA SER A 19 -51.18 -22.51 24.63
C SER A 19 -50.88 -21.51 23.52
N TYR A 20 -51.97 -21.02 22.92
CA TYR A 20 -52.15 -19.73 22.28
C TYR A 20 -51.00 -18.73 22.49
N GLY A 21 -50.27 -18.48 21.42
CA GLY A 21 -49.52 -17.24 21.23
C GLY A 21 -49.69 -16.83 19.77
N CYS A 22 -50.61 -15.92 19.50
CA CYS A 22 -50.61 -15.18 18.23
C CYS A 22 -49.28 -14.44 18.17
N VAL A 23 -48.29 -14.99 17.45
CA VAL A 23 -47.16 -14.19 17.00
C VAL A 23 -47.73 -13.21 16.00
N VAL A 24 -48.00 -11.99 16.48
CA VAL A 24 -48.20 -10.82 15.64
C VAL A 24 -46.90 -10.67 14.86
N ALA A 25 -46.92 -11.06 13.60
CA ALA A 25 -45.86 -10.74 12.65
C ALA A 25 -45.85 -9.21 12.49
N GLU A 26 -45.06 -8.53 13.31
CA GLU A 26 -44.70 -7.14 13.05
C GLU A 26 -44.02 -7.11 11.70
N ARG A 27 -44.69 -6.48 10.72
CA ARG A 27 -44.10 -6.22 9.41
C ARG A 27 -42.76 -5.52 9.66
N PRO A 28 -41.65 -5.96 9.04
CA PRO A 28 -40.43 -5.17 9.11
C PRO A 28 -40.78 -3.79 8.56
N ARG A 29 -40.70 -2.76 9.40
CA ARG A 29 -40.75 -1.39 8.93
C ARG A 29 -39.61 -1.29 7.93
N ALA A 30 -39.94 -1.03 6.67
CA ALA A 30 -38.95 -0.71 5.67
C ALA A 30 -38.15 0.47 6.20
N VAL A 31 -36.95 0.21 6.70
CA VAL A 31 -35.99 1.26 7.01
C VAL A 31 -35.54 1.75 5.64
N THR A 32 -36.16 2.83 5.17
CA THR A 32 -35.61 3.58 4.05
C THR A 32 -34.28 4.15 4.55
N VAL A 33 -33.18 3.48 4.18
CA VAL A 33 -31.86 4.08 4.21
C VAL A 33 -31.99 5.33 3.34
N ILE A 34 -32.06 6.50 3.98
CA ILE A 34 -31.94 7.77 3.27
C ILE A 34 -30.52 7.75 2.74
N GLU A 35 -30.37 7.45 1.46
CA GLU A 35 -29.13 7.64 0.72
C GLU A 35 -28.80 9.12 0.84
N SER A 36 -27.92 9.45 1.78
CA SER A 36 -27.40 10.79 1.93
C SER A 36 -26.67 11.10 0.63
N GLU A 37 -27.32 11.85 -0.26
CA GLU A 37 -26.72 12.42 -1.45
C GLU A 37 -25.37 13.00 -1.06
N ARG A 38 -24.28 12.35 -1.47
CA ARG A 38 -22.91 12.85 -1.29
C ARG A 38 -22.75 14.07 -2.19
N ARG A 39 -23.29 15.21 -1.78
CA ARG A 39 -23.15 16.48 -2.47
C ARG A 39 -21.68 16.87 -2.39
N GLY A 40 -21.00 16.85 -3.54
CA GLY A 40 -19.67 17.43 -3.70
C GLY A 40 -19.67 18.92 -3.34
N PRO A 41 -18.47 19.53 -3.23
CA PRO A 41 -18.35 20.94 -2.92
C PRO A 41 -19.21 21.79 -3.89
N PRO A 42 -19.82 22.88 -3.40
CA PRO A 42 -20.71 23.71 -4.21
C PRO A 42 -19.97 24.28 -5.44
N PRO A 43 -20.66 24.59 -6.54
CA PRO A 43 -20.04 24.94 -7.83
C PRO A 43 -19.16 26.20 -7.80
N TRP A 44 -19.29 27.02 -6.76
CA TRP A 44 -18.49 28.23 -6.54
C TRP A 44 -17.26 28.01 -5.66
N ALA A 45 -17.18 26.88 -4.94
CA ALA A 45 -16.01 26.52 -4.15
C ALA A 45 -15.12 25.61 -5.02
N PRO A 46 -13.84 25.97 -5.27
CA PRO A 46 -12.91 25.03 -5.86
C PRO A 46 -12.94 23.74 -5.03
N ALA A 47 -12.96 22.58 -5.70
CA ALA A 47 -12.78 21.30 -5.03
C ALA A 47 -11.34 21.24 -4.49
N HIS A 48 -11.11 21.90 -3.35
CA HIS A 48 -9.82 21.90 -2.69
C HIS A 48 -9.57 20.50 -2.14
N GLY A 49 -8.49 19.89 -2.62
CA GLY A 49 -7.81 18.84 -1.86
C GLY A 49 -7.66 17.51 -2.56
N TYR A 50 -7.13 17.46 -3.79
CA TYR A 50 -6.17 16.40 -4.04
C TYR A 50 -4.85 16.79 -3.37
N ARG A 51 -4.73 16.51 -2.07
CA ARG A 51 -3.41 16.55 -1.42
C ARG A 51 -2.61 15.40 -2.02
N ARG A 52 -1.68 15.72 -2.93
CA ARG A 52 -0.72 14.73 -3.42
C ARG A 52 0.00 14.15 -2.21
N GLN A 53 -0.07 12.83 -2.05
CA GLN A 53 0.68 12.14 -1.02
C GLN A 53 2.12 12.12 -1.51
N HIS A 54 2.97 12.96 -0.92
CA HIS A 54 4.41 12.88 -1.12
C HIS A 54 4.93 11.77 -0.22
N GLU A 55 5.62 10.83 -0.82
CA GLU A 55 6.30 9.74 -0.12
C GLU A 55 7.79 10.04 -0.08
N THR A 56 8.38 9.89 1.11
CA THR A 56 9.81 10.03 1.29
C THR A 56 10.51 8.71 0.97
N TYR A 57 11.53 8.75 0.12
CA TYR A 57 12.39 7.64 -0.25
C TYR A 57 13.85 7.97 0.07
N TYR A 58 14.64 6.95 0.40
CA TYR A 58 16.09 7.08 0.47
C TYR A 58 16.72 6.40 -0.73
N TYR A 59 17.45 7.16 -1.53
CA TYR A 59 18.13 6.67 -2.73
C TYR A 59 19.62 6.50 -2.48
N TYR A 60 20.16 5.35 -2.87
CA TYR A 60 21.57 5.00 -2.78
C TYR A 60 22.14 4.98 -4.20
N PRO A 61 22.72 6.09 -4.68
CA PRO A 61 23.13 6.24 -6.08
C PRO A 61 24.26 5.29 -6.49
N ASP A 62 25.16 4.95 -5.56
CA ASP A 62 26.30 4.06 -5.82
C ASP A 62 25.88 2.64 -6.20
N VAL A 63 24.71 2.18 -5.73
CA VAL A 63 24.16 0.83 -5.98
C VAL A 63 22.79 0.85 -6.65
N GLU A 64 22.28 2.03 -6.99
CA GLU A 64 20.98 2.26 -7.63
C GLU A 64 19.78 1.62 -6.88
N VAL A 65 19.83 1.65 -5.54
CA VAL A 65 18.79 1.09 -4.67
C VAL A 65 17.94 2.20 -4.05
N TYR A 66 16.64 1.95 -3.90
CA TYR A 66 15.75 2.80 -3.11
C TYR A 66 15.33 2.07 -1.84
N TYR A 67 15.20 2.80 -0.74
CA TYR A 67 14.54 2.36 0.47
C TYR A 67 13.30 3.20 0.71
N TYR A 68 12.18 2.53 0.97
CA TYR A 68 10.93 3.18 1.30
C TYR A 68 10.62 2.97 2.80
N PRO A 69 10.81 4.00 3.65
CA PRO A 69 10.65 3.88 5.09
C PRO A 69 9.24 3.46 5.52
N SER A 70 8.19 3.98 4.87
CA SER A 70 6.80 3.69 5.26
C SER A 70 6.45 2.22 5.11
N ALA A 71 6.92 1.57 4.04
CA ALA A 71 6.71 0.14 3.79
C ALA A 71 7.88 -0.74 4.27
N ARG A 72 8.96 -0.13 4.80
CA ARG A 72 10.19 -0.79 5.27
C ARG A 72 10.77 -1.78 4.26
N ARG A 73 10.76 -1.42 2.98
CA ARG A 73 11.22 -2.28 1.88
C ARG A 73 12.20 -1.55 0.96
N TYR A 74 13.06 -2.33 0.34
CA TYR A 74 14.00 -1.88 -0.67
C TYR A 74 13.44 -2.17 -2.06
N TYR A 75 13.86 -1.36 -3.02
CA TYR A 75 13.61 -1.54 -4.44
C TYR A 75 14.93 -1.49 -5.19
N TRP A 76 15.15 -2.43 -6.09
CA TRP A 76 16.34 -2.50 -6.93
C TRP A 76 15.97 -3.04 -8.31
N ALA A 77 16.78 -2.72 -9.31
CA ALA A 77 16.66 -3.30 -10.63
C ALA A 77 17.51 -4.56 -10.73
N GLU A 78 16.90 -5.68 -11.10
CA GLU A 78 17.55 -6.96 -11.34
C GLU A 78 17.12 -7.51 -12.70
N ARG A 79 18.08 -7.73 -13.60
CA ARG A 79 17.84 -8.21 -14.98
C ARG A 79 16.84 -7.35 -15.77
N GLY A 80 16.83 -6.04 -15.52
CA GLY A 80 15.94 -5.10 -16.19
C GLY A 80 14.54 -4.99 -15.58
N GLU A 81 14.25 -5.74 -14.51
CA GLU A 81 12.99 -5.68 -13.80
C GLU A 81 13.17 -5.11 -12.40
N TRP A 82 12.21 -4.31 -11.96
CA TRP A 82 12.18 -3.80 -10.60
C TRP A 82 11.69 -4.86 -9.63
N ARG A 83 12.51 -5.14 -8.63
CA ARG A 83 12.23 -6.08 -7.55
C ARG A 83 12.14 -5.31 -6.24
N TYR A 84 11.40 -5.87 -5.28
CA TYR A 84 11.31 -5.31 -3.94
C TYR A 84 11.28 -6.42 -2.90
N ALA A 85 11.89 -6.16 -1.75
CA ALA A 85 11.87 -7.03 -0.58
C ALA A 85 12.29 -6.26 0.68
N ALA A 86 12.16 -6.88 1.85
CA ALA A 86 12.61 -6.32 3.11
C ALA A 86 14.13 -6.07 3.16
N GLN A 87 14.91 -6.82 2.37
CA GLN A 87 16.35 -6.65 2.21
C GLN A 87 16.76 -6.98 0.77
N PRO A 88 17.69 -6.23 0.16
CA PRO A 88 18.23 -6.57 -1.14
C PRO A 88 19.21 -7.76 -1.04
N PRO A 89 19.54 -8.40 -2.17
CA PRO A 89 20.61 -9.38 -2.23
C PRO A 89 21.95 -8.85 -1.69
N ARG A 90 22.78 -9.74 -1.13
CA ARG A 90 24.03 -9.38 -0.43
C ARG A 90 25.07 -8.60 -1.26
N HIS A 91 24.97 -8.63 -2.59
CA HIS A 91 25.87 -7.90 -3.47
C HIS A 91 25.56 -6.41 -3.56
N TYR A 92 24.38 -5.97 -3.11
CA TYR A 92 24.04 -4.55 -2.96
C TYR A 92 24.58 -4.02 -1.62
N VAL A 93 25.78 -3.45 -1.65
CA VAL A 93 26.42 -2.87 -0.46
C VAL A 93 25.88 -1.47 -0.21
N ILE A 94 24.90 -1.36 0.68
CA ILE A 94 24.27 -0.09 1.05
C ILE A 94 25.13 0.66 2.07
N GLN A 95 25.48 1.90 1.77
CA GLN A 95 26.21 2.79 2.67
C GLN A 95 25.29 3.92 3.15
N ASP A 96 24.87 3.87 4.42
CA ASP A 96 23.83 4.78 4.94
C ASP A 96 24.22 6.28 4.89
N HIS A 97 25.52 6.57 5.03
CA HIS A 97 26.06 7.93 4.96
C HIS A 97 26.09 8.53 3.54
N ARG A 98 25.75 7.74 2.51
CA ARG A 98 25.73 8.14 1.10
C ARG A 98 24.32 8.10 0.51
N ARG A 99 23.30 8.32 1.34
CA ARG A 99 21.91 8.35 0.89
C ARG A 99 21.50 9.75 0.44
N VAL A 100 20.62 9.80 -0.56
CA VAL A 100 19.87 10.99 -0.95
C VAL A 100 18.43 10.83 -0.47
N VAL A 101 17.90 11.83 0.22
CA VAL A 101 16.48 11.85 0.59
C VAL A 101 15.68 12.43 -0.59
N LEU A 102 14.69 11.69 -1.06
CA LEU A 102 13.82 12.07 -2.17
C LEU A 102 12.38 12.18 -1.66
N ASP A 103 11.74 13.32 -1.86
CA ASP A 103 10.30 13.48 -1.60
C ASP A 103 9.56 13.46 -2.94
N LEU A 104 8.96 12.32 -3.27
CA LEU A 104 8.36 12.06 -4.59
C LEU A 104 6.85 11.87 -4.46
N ASP A 105 6.09 12.37 -5.43
CA ASP A 105 4.66 12.07 -5.59
C ASP A 105 4.40 10.88 -6.52
N TYR A 106 5.45 10.12 -6.86
CA TYR A 106 5.43 8.96 -7.74
C TYR A 106 6.44 7.90 -7.28
N GLU A 107 6.25 6.66 -7.75
CA GLU A 107 7.18 5.58 -7.41
C GLU A 107 8.52 5.77 -8.14
N PRO A 108 9.66 5.73 -7.42
CA PRO A 108 10.96 6.14 -7.95
C PRO A 108 11.41 5.34 -9.18
N HIS A 109 11.01 4.08 -9.26
CA HIS A 109 11.38 3.21 -10.37
C HIS A 109 10.78 3.63 -11.72
N THR A 110 9.66 4.35 -11.72
CA THR A 110 8.99 4.83 -12.95
C THR A 110 9.80 5.90 -13.69
N ARG A 111 10.62 6.68 -12.96
CA ARG A 111 11.47 7.75 -13.49
C ARG A 111 12.92 7.62 -13.03
N HIS A 112 13.38 6.39 -12.88
CA HIS A 112 14.73 6.09 -12.39
C HIS A 112 15.83 6.78 -13.21
N THR A 113 15.66 6.87 -14.53
CA THR A 113 16.62 7.54 -15.43
C THR A 113 16.80 9.02 -15.11
N THR A 114 15.73 9.72 -14.74
CA THR A 114 15.77 11.12 -14.31
C THR A 114 16.47 11.24 -12.95
N ILE A 115 16.06 10.43 -11.97
CA ILE A 115 16.65 10.45 -10.62
C ILE A 115 18.17 10.18 -10.67
N LYS A 116 18.59 9.19 -11.47
CA LYS A 116 20.00 8.84 -11.66
C LYS A 116 20.81 9.98 -12.30
N LYS A 117 20.21 10.74 -13.21
CA LYS A 117 20.85 11.90 -13.84
C LYS A 117 21.06 13.03 -12.85
N ASP A 118 20.06 13.30 -12.01
CA ASP A 118 20.10 14.39 -11.02
C ASP A 118 21.00 14.04 -9.82
N HIS A 119 21.13 12.76 -9.51
CA HIS A 119 21.94 12.25 -8.40
C HIS A 119 22.94 11.18 -8.88
N PRO A 120 24.03 11.60 -9.57
CA PRO A 120 25.03 10.66 -10.04
C PRO A 120 25.79 10.00 -8.87
N PRO A 121 26.28 8.77 -9.07
CA PRO A 121 27.11 8.07 -8.08
C PRO A 121 28.42 8.83 -7.81
N GLY A 122 28.94 8.70 -6.59
CA GLY A 122 30.25 9.24 -6.21
C GLY A 122 30.36 10.75 -6.00
N HIS A 123 29.26 11.51 -5.90
CA HIS A 123 29.36 12.95 -5.62
C HIS A 123 30.00 13.25 -4.24
N TYR A 124 29.72 12.41 -3.23
CA TYR A 124 30.24 12.53 -1.86
C TYR A 124 31.78 12.47 -1.76
N ASP A 125 32.43 11.77 -2.69
CA ASP A 125 33.88 11.58 -2.66
C ASP A 125 34.64 12.84 -3.13
N LYS A 126 34.01 13.66 -3.97
CA LYS A 126 34.61 14.89 -4.51
C LYS A 126 34.69 15.98 -3.43
N ASP A 127 33.59 16.18 -2.71
CA ASP A 127 33.51 17.20 -1.65
C ASP A 127 34.53 16.92 -0.55
N ARG A 128 34.64 15.65 -0.14
CA ARG A 128 35.63 15.22 0.86
C ARG A 128 37.08 15.46 0.42
N LYS A 129 37.37 15.34 -0.87
CA LYS A 129 38.71 15.60 -1.40
C LYS A 129 39.03 17.09 -1.35
N LYS A 130 38.08 17.93 -1.79
CA LYS A 130 38.21 19.39 -1.72
C LYS A 130 38.49 19.88 -0.30
N ASP A 131 37.73 19.39 0.68
CA ASP A 131 37.93 19.74 2.09
C ASP A 131 39.33 19.37 2.62
N LYS A 132 39.92 18.30 2.09
CA LYS A 132 41.29 17.90 2.45
C LYS A 132 42.34 18.79 1.80
N ASP A 133 42.15 19.12 0.53
CA ASP A 133 43.06 20.00 -0.22
C ASP A 133 43.06 21.40 0.43
N ASP A 134 41.88 21.96 0.75
CA ASP A 134 41.74 23.26 1.43
C ASP A 134 42.39 23.31 2.82
N ARG A 135 42.42 22.18 3.55
CA ARG A 135 43.12 22.07 4.84
C ARG A 135 44.63 22.03 4.66
N ARG A 136 45.11 21.36 3.61
CA ARG A 136 46.55 21.23 3.34
C ARG A 136 47.18 22.58 2.97
N ASP A 137 46.44 23.45 2.31
CA ASP A 137 46.91 24.79 1.92
C ASP A 137 46.94 25.80 3.09
N ARG A 138 46.41 25.43 4.27
CA ARG A 138 46.35 26.30 5.46
C ARG A 138 47.49 26.07 6.44
N ASP A 139 48.18 24.94 6.35
CA ASP A 139 49.31 24.53 7.22
C ASP A 139 50.67 24.85 6.57
#